data_AF-A0A4U9I193-F1
#
_entry.id   AF-A0A4U9I193-F1
#
_cell.length_a   1.000
_cell.length_b   1.000
_cell.length_c   1.000
_cell.angle_alpha   90.00
_cell.angle_beta   90.00
_cell.angle_gamma   90.00
#
_symmetry.space_group_name_H-M   'P 1'
#
loop_
_entity.id
_entity.type
_entity.pdbx_description
1 polymer ?
#
loop_
_entity_poly.entity_id
_entity_poly.type
_entity_poly.pdbx_seq_one_letter_code
_entity_poly.pdbx_strand_id
1 'polypeptide(L)' 'MGFNLVIAEDACSTATTEQHQASMTHIFPRIARVRSTEEIINAL' A
#
# COMPACT_ATOMS: atom_id res chain seq x y z
N MET A 1 0.27 -2.91 18.05
CA MET A 1 1.44 -3.76 17.75
C MET A 1 2.65 -3.00 17.20
N GLY A 2 2.57 -1.69 16.87
CA GLY A 2 3.75 -0.81 16.75
C GLY A 2 4.72 -1.09 15.59
N PHE A 3 4.32 -1.88 14.60
CA PHE A 3 5.16 -2.22 13.45
C PHE A 3 5.24 -1.08 12.43
N ASN A 4 6.40 -0.97 11.79
CA ASN A 4 6.52 -0.18 10.57
C ASN A 4 5.84 -0.94 9.41
N LEU A 5 4.89 -0.29 8.74
CA LEU A 5 4.07 -0.90 7.69
C LEU A 5 4.46 -0.37 6.31
N VAL A 6 4.56 -1.27 5.33
CA VAL A 6 4.71 -0.98 3.91
C VAL A 6 3.67 -1.79 3.16
N ILE A 7 2.94 -1.15 2.25
CA ILE A 7 1.91 -1.78 1.41
C ILE A 7 2.45 -1.84 -0.02
N ALA A 8 2.48 -3.04 -0.59
CA ALA A 8 2.71 -3.28 -2.01
C ALA A 8 1.38 -3.10 -2.77
N GLU A 9 1.14 -1.92 -3.34
CA GLU A 9 -0.15 -1.56 -3.97
C GLU A 9 -0.51 -2.50 -5.12
N ASP A 10 0.46 -2.76 -6.00
CA ASP A 10 0.36 -3.63 -7.17
C ASP A 10 0.19 -5.13 -6.84
N ALA A 11 0.37 -5.52 -5.58
CA ALA A 11 0.09 -6.86 -5.07
C ALA A 11 -1.23 -6.96 -4.29
N CYS A 12 -2.04 -5.89 -4.27
CA CYS A 12 -3.32 -5.85 -3.57
C CYS A 12 -4.50 -5.78 -4.56
N SER A 13 -5.67 -6.29 -4.17
CA SER A 13 -6.90 -6.18 -4.95
C SER A 13 -8.11 -5.97 -4.05
N THR A 14 -9.17 -5.38 -4.60
CA THR A 14 -10.45 -5.09 -3.92
C THR A 14 -11.61 -5.29 -4.90
N ALA A 15 -12.85 -5.12 -4.43
CA ALA A 15 -14.02 -5.33 -5.28
C ALA A 15 -14.15 -4.29 -6.42
N THR A 16 -13.69 -3.05 -6.21
CA THR A 16 -13.64 -2.03 -7.28
C THR A 16 -12.35 -1.20 -7.20
N THR A 17 -11.99 -0.55 -8.32
CA THR A 17 -10.83 0.37 -8.39
C THR A 17 -10.99 1.56 -7.46
N GLU A 18 -12.20 2.10 -7.32
CA GLU A 18 -12.48 3.25 -6.46
C GLU A 18 -12.22 2.91 -4.98
N GLN A 19 -12.59 1.70 -4.55
CA GLN A 19 -12.31 1.23 -3.19
C GLN A 19 -10.81 1.04 -2.95
N HIS A 20 -10.10 0.48 -3.93
CA HIS A 20 -8.64 0.35 -3.88
C HIS A 20 -8.00 1.73 -3.70
N GLN A 21 -8.34 2.65 -4.59
CA GLN A 21 -7.77 3.99 -4.63
C GLN A 21 -8.12 4.80 -3.37
N ALA A 22 -9.36 4.71 -2.87
CA ALA A 22 -9.74 5.35 -1.62
C ALA A 22 -8.80 4.93 -0.46
N SER A 23 -8.47 3.64 -0.37
CA SER A 23 -7.59 3.10 0.67
C SER A 23 -6.13 3.56 0.47
N MET A 24 -5.61 3.44 -0.75
CA MET A 24 -4.22 3.77 -1.09
C MET A 24 -3.91 5.27 -0.97
N THR A 25 -4.90 6.14 -1.17
CA THR A 25 -4.70 7.60 -1.20
C THR A 25 -5.12 8.31 0.09
N HIS A 26 -6.11 7.80 0.83
CA HIS A 26 -6.66 8.51 2.00
C HIS A 26 -6.36 7.83 3.35
N ILE A 27 -6.20 6.50 3.36
CA ILE A 27 -6.03 5.73 4.61
C ILE A 27 -4.58 5.32 4.81
N PHE A 28 -4.02 4.51 3.90
CA PHE A 28 -2.70 3.93 4.08
C PHE A 28 -1.57 4.95 4.20
N PRO A 29 -1.56 6.13 3.52
CA PRO A 29 -0.50 7.11 3.69
C PRO A 29 -0.36 7.66 5.13
N ARG A 30 -1.39 7.49 5.96
CA ARG A 30 -1.40 7.94 7.36
C ARG A 30 -0.82 6.91 8.33
N ILE A 31 -0.70 5.65 7.90
CA ILE A 31 -0.31 4.52 8.75
C ILE A 31 0.77 3.60 8.15
N ALA A 32 1.11 3.81 6.88
CA ALA A 32 2.04 2.99 6.10
C ALA A 32 2.72 3.80 4.99
N ARG A 33 3.76 3.23 4.40
CA ARG A 33 4.29 3.68 3.10
C ARG A 33 3.68 2.82 2.00
N VAL A 34 3.07 3.44 0.99
CA VAL A 34 2.51 2.74 -0.18
C VAL A 34 3.55 2.73 -1.30
N ARG A 35 3.88 1.56 -1.85
CA ARG A 35 4.94 1.35 -2.86
C ARG A 35 4.54 0.26 -3.84
N SER A 36 5.24 0.17 -4.97
CA SER A 36 5.17 -1.01 -5.84
C SER A 36 6.00 -2.17 -5.27
N THR A 37 5.72 -3.38 -5.72
CA THR A 37 6.50 -4.58 -5.37
C THR A 37 7.95 -4.42 -5.82
N GLU A 38 8.19 -3.82 -6.98
CA GLU A 38 9.52 -3.54 -7.50
C GLU A 38 10.29 -2.56 -6.60
N GLU A 39 9.68 -1.46 -6.17
CA GLU A 39 10.30 -0.50 -5.24
C GLU A 39 10.67 -1.16 -3.91
N ILE A 40 9.85 -2.10 -3.42
CA ILE A 40 10.12 -2.84 -2.20
C ILE A 40 11.31 -3.78 -2.39
N ILE A 41 11.33 -4.56 -3.47
CA ILE A 41 12.44 -5.50 -3.76
C ILE A 41 13.76 -4.74 -3.90
N ASN A 42 13.77 -3.58 -4.57
CA ASN A 42 14.97 -2.75 -4.73
C ASN A 42 15.45 -2.08 -3.43
N ALA A 43 14.62 -2.07 -2.38
CA ALA A 43 14.95 -1.47 -1.08
C ALA A 43 15.34 -2.50 0.00
N LEU A 44 15.40 -3.79 -0.33
CA LEU A 44 15.89 -4.88 0.53
C LEU A 44 17.41 -4.98 0.49
#